data_AF-A0A1A6GT63-F1
#
_entry.id   AF-A0A1A6GT63-F1
#
_cell.length_a   1.000
_cell.length_b   1.000
_cell.length_c   1.000
_cell.angle_alpha   90.00
_cell.angle_beta   90.00
_cell.angle_gamma   90.00
#
_symmetry.space_group_name_H-M   'P 1'
#
loop_
_entity.id
_entity.type
_entity.pdbx_description
1 polymer ?
#
loop_
_entity_poly.entity_id
_entity_poly.type
_entity_poly.pdbx_seq_one_letter_code
_entity_poly.pdbx_strand_id
1 'polypeptide(L)'
;MSHVSGGGSIDLSDTDSLQEWINMTGFLCALGGVCLQQRSTSGLATYSPPMGPVSERKGSMISVMSAEGNVDTPVSRFMDRLLSLMVCNHEKVGLQIRTNVKDLVGLELSPALYPMLFNKLKNTISKFFDSQGQVLLTDSNTQFVEQTIAIMKNLLDNHTEGSSEHLGQASIEAMMLNLV
;
A
#
# COMPACT_ATOMS: atom_id res chain seq x y z
N MET A 1 22.95 -39.17 17.11
CA MET A 1 22.78 -37.82 17.67
C MET A 1 23.67 -36.89 16.90
N SER A 2 23.11 -36.13 15.97
CA SER A 2 23.83 -35.06 15.28
C SER A 2 22.85 -33.91 15.12
N HIS A 3 23.08 -32.87 15.91
CA HIS A 3 22.36 -31.61 15.93
C HIS A 3 22.27 -31.02 14.53
N VAL A 4 21.05 -30.76 14.05
CA VAL A 4 20.81 -29.79 12.98
C VAL A 4 20.46 -28.48 13.68
N SER A 5 21.47 -27.65 13.90
CA SER A 5 21.28 -26.22 14.14
C SER A 5 21.32 -25.53 12.78
N GLY A 6 20.16 -25.09 12.31
CA GLY A 6 20.01 -24.36 11.04
C GLY A 6 18.96 -23.26 11.17
N GLY A 7 18.93 -22.57 12.31
CA GLY A 7 18.20 -21.32 12.47
C GLY A 7 19.12 -20.16 12.10
N GLY A 8 19.40 -20.00 10.81
CA GLY A 8 20.08 -18.81 10.31
C GLY A 8 19.13 -17.62 10.39
N SER A 9 19.39 -16.69 11.31
CA SER A 9 18.81 -15.36 11.25
C SER A 9 19.13 -14.79 9.88
N ILE A 10 18.10 -14.46 9.09
CA ILE A 10 18.27 -13.85 7.77
C ILE A 10 19.01 -12.53 7.98
N ASP A 11 20.30 -12.51 7.65
CA ASP A 11 21.12 -11.31 7.73
C ASP A 11 20.75 -10.42 6.55
N LEU A 12 19.84 -9.48 6.78
CA LEU A 12 19.40 -8.50 5.78
C LEU A 12 20.54 -7.58 5.28
N SER A 13 21.78 -7.76 5.75
CA SER A 13 22.96 -7.09 5.19
C SER A 13 23.55 -7.76 3.94
N ASP A 14 23.04 -8.94 3.56
CA ASP A 14 23.30 -9.50 2.23
C ASP A 14 22.54 -8.67 1.17
N THR A 15 23.29 -7.94 0.34
CA THR A 15 22.75 -7.06 -0.70
C THR A 15 21.74 -7.74 -1.63
N ASP A 16 21.93 -9.04 -1.87
CA ASP A 16 21.05 -9.86 -2.70
C ASP A 16 19.68 -10.08 -2.05
N SER A 17 19.64 -10.31 -0.74
CA SER A 17 18.40 -10.47 0.03
C SER A 17 17.58 -9.17 0.05
N LEU A 18 18.26 -8.02 0.17
CA LEU A 18 17.60 -6.72 0.11
C LEU A 18 17.05 -6.45 -1.29
N GLN A 19 17.81 -6.76 -2.34
CA GLN A 19 17.37 -6.58 -3.71
C GLN A 19 16.18 -7.48 -4.06
N GLU A 20 16.19 -8.74 -3.61
CA GLU A 20 15.05 -9.66 -3.79
C GLU A 20 13.80 -9.11 -3.10
N TRP A 21 13.95 -8.59 -1.88
CA TRP A 21 12.86 -7.94 -1.16
C TRP A 21 12.31 -6.72 -1.92
N ILE A 22 13.18 -5.86 -2.47
CA ILE A 22 12.78 -4.71 -3.29
C ILE A 22 11.96 -5.18 -4.51
N ASN A 23 12.46 -6.20 -5.22
CA ASN A 23 11.81 -6.73 -6.41
C ASN A 23 10.42 -7.32 -6.10
N MET A 24 10.32 -8.14 -5.04
CA MET A 24 9.04 -8.71 -4.60
C MET A 24 8.05 -7.62 -4.15
N THR A 25 8.55 -6.60 -3.45
CA THR A 25 7.73 -5.49 -2.98
C THR A 25 7.22 -4.64 -4.15
N GLY A 26 8.06 -4.36 -5.15
CA GLY A 26 7.67 -3.65 -6.36
C GLY A 26 6.62 -4.40 -7.18
N PHE A 27 6.77 -5.72 -7.33
CA PHE A 27 5.76 -6.55 -7.96
C PHE A 27 4.38 -6.44 -7.26
N LEU A 28 4.37 -6.43 -5.92
CA LEU A 28 3.14 -6.25 -5.14
C LEU A 28 2.57 -4.83 -5.26
N CYS A 29 3.40 -3.79 -5.33
CA CYS A 29 2.96 -2.41 -5.59
C CYS A 29 2.26 -2.29 -6.95
N ALA A 30 2.86 -2.85 -8.00
CA ALA A 30 2.34 -2.77 -9.36
C ALA A 30 1.03 -3.57 -9.54
N LEU A 31 0.90 -4.73 -8.89
CA LEU A 31 -0.23 -5.65 -9.11
C LEU A 31 -1.27 -5.68 -8.00
N GLY A 32 -1.05 -5.06 -6.84
CA GLY A 32 -1.97 -5.15 -5.71
C GLY A 32 -3.38 -4.59 -5.98
N GLY A 33 -3.52 -3.75 -7.02
CA GLY A 33 -4.78 -3.14 -7.44
C GLY A 33 -5.64 -3.98 -8.41
N VAL A 34 -5.11 -5.05 -9.00
CA VAL A 34 -5.82 -5.78 -10.10
C VAL A 34 -7.15 -6.39 -9.65
N CYS A 35 -7.23 -6.87 -8.41
CA CYS A 35 -8.45 -7.44 -7.84
C CYS A 35 -9.52 -6.37 -7.55
N LEU A 36 -9.12 -5.10 -7.41
CA LEU A 36 -10.02 -3.99 -7.14
C LEU A 36 -10.63 -3.42 -8.43
N GLN A 37 -9.83 -3.37 -9.51
CA GLN A 37 -10.26 -2.86 -10.81
C GLN A 37 -11.38 -3.69 -11.44
N GLN A 38 -11.40 -5.03 -11.27
CA GLN A 38 -12.47 -5.89 -11.80
C GLN A 38 -13.87 -5.53 -11.29
N ARG A 39 -13.98 -4.88 -10.12
CA ARG A 39 -15.27 -4.44 -9.58
C ARG A 39 -15.78 -3.15 -10.25
N SER A 40 -14.88 -2.28 -10.69
CA SER A 40 -15.21 -1.03 -11.38
C SER A 40 -15.67 -1.26 -12.83
N THR A 41 -15.22 -2.34 -13.47
CA THR A 41 -15.58 -2.67 -14.87
C THR A 41 -16.88 -3.48 -15.01
N SER A 42 -17.56 -3.79 -13.91
CA SER A 42 -18.83 -4.55 -13.91
C SER A 42 -20.03 -3.78 -14.53
N GLY A 43 -19.78 -2.64 -15.20
CA GLY A 43 -20.77 -1.84 -15.92
C GLY A 43 -20.87 -2.08 -17.42
N LEU A 44 -20.03 -2.93 -18.03
CA LEU A 44 -20.22 -3.32 -19.43
C LEU A 44 -21.27 -4.43 -19.52
N ALA A 45 -22.52 -4.01 -19.66
CA ALA A 45 -23.59 -4.84 -20.20
C ALA A 45 -23.13 -5.50 -21.50
N THR A 46 -22.77 -6.77 -21.44
CA THR A 46 -22.68 -7.63 -22.63
C THR A 46 -23.56 -8.83 -22.40
N TYR A 47 -24.78 -8.71 -22.95
CA TYR A 47 -25.72 -9.75 -23.35
C TYR A 47 -25.34 -11.20 -22.95
N SER A 48 -25.88 -11.67 -21.83
CA SER A 48 -25.92 -13.10 -21.53
C SER A 48 -27.14 -13.74 -22.24
N PRO A 49 -27.01 -14.87 -22.96
CA PRO A 49 -28.14 -15.65 -23.47
C PRO A 49 -28.82 -16.41 -22.32
N PRO A 50 -30.06 -16.94 -22.52
CA PRO A 50 -30.93 -17.39 -21.44
C PRO A 50 -30.41 -18.63 -20.69
N MET A 51 -30.73 -18.64 -19.41
CA MET A 51 -30.40 -19.64 -18.38
C MET A 51 -30.58 -21.10 -18.83
N GLY A 52 -29.54 -21.92 -18.66
CA GLY A 52 -29.63 -23.37 -18.54
C GLY A 52 -29.82 -23.80 -17.08
N PRO A 53 -30.31 -25.02 -16.80
CA PRO A 53 -30.67 -25.44 -15.45
C PRO A 53 -29.44 -25.59 -14.54
N VAL A 54 -29.63 -25.15 -13.30
CA VAL A 54 -28.64 -25.09 -12.23
C VAL A 54 -28.24 -26.50 -11.81
N SER A 55 -27.07 -26.97 -12.27
CA SER A 55 -26.44 -28.19 -11.75
C SER A 55 -25.03 -27.87 -11.27
N GLU A 56 -24.88 -27.88 -9.95
CA GLU A 56 -23.68 -28.27 -9.20
C GLU A 56 -22.33 -27.83 -9.77
N ARG A 57 -22.10 -26.51 -9.85
CA ARG A 57 -20.73 -26.01 -9.78
C ARG A 57 -20.46 -25.61 -8.34
N LYS A 58 -19.66 -26.45 -7.69
CA LYS A 58 -18.95 -26.20 -6.43
C LYS A 58 -18.09 -24.94 -6.64
N GLY A 59 -18.74 -23.78 -6.56
CA GLY A 59 -18.12 -22.47 -6.75
C GLY A 59 -17.13 -22.25 -5.63
N SER A 60 -15.86 -22.12 -6.02
CA SER A 60 -14.79 -21.72 -5.12
C SER A 60 -15.22 -20.46 -4.36
N MET A 61 -15.47 -20.61 -3.06
CA MET A 61 -15.82 -19.50 -2.19
C MET A 61 -14.54 -18.69 -1.91
N ILE A 62 -14.11 -17.89 -2.88
CA ILE A 62 -13.46 -16.63 -2.52
C ILE A 62 -14.59 -15.62 -2.45
N SER A 63 -15.30 -15.65 -1.32
CA SER A 63 -16.17 -14.57 -0.90
C SER A 63 -15.30 -13.33 -0.79
N VAL A 64 -15.31 -12.50 -1.83
CA VAL A 64 -14.71 -11.16 -1.81
C VAL A 64 -15.61 -10.33 -0.89
N MET A 65 -15.25 -10.39 0.38
CA MET A 65 -15.88 -9.68 1.49
C MET A 65 -15.98 -8.20 1.14
N SER A 66 -17.15 -7.63 1.42
CA SER A 66 -17.60 -6.28 1.12
C SER A 66 -16.54 -5.19 1.32
N ALA A 67 -16.33 -4.38 0.28
CA ALA A 67 -15.43 -3.22 0.27
C ALA A 67 -16.15 -1.95 0.76
N GLU A 68 -16.75 -2.02 1.94
CA GLU A 68 -17.04 -0.85 2.75
C GLU A 68 -16.49 -1.15 4.15
N GLY A 69 -15.24 -0.76 4.39
CA GLY A 69 -14.68 -0.74 5.74
C GLY A 69 -14.12 -2.05 6.31
N ASN A 70 -13.85 -3.10 5.53
CA ASN A 70 -13.16 -4.28 6.08
C ASN A 70 -11.64 -4.04 6.19
N VAL A 71 -11.18 -3.83 7.42
CA VAL A 71 -9.84 -3.31 7.79
C VAL A 71 -8.70 -4.31 7.53
N ASP A 72 -8.99 -5.59 7.25
CA ASP A 72 -8.01 -6.69 7.32
C ASP A 72 -7.87 -7.51 6.01
N THR A 73 -7.79 -6.84 4.86
CA THR A 73 -7.41 -7.52 3.61
C THR A 73 -5.89 -7.72 3.54
N PRO A 74 -5.38 -8.73 2.79
CA PRO A 74 -3.93 -8.89 2.58
C PRO A 74 -3.27 -7.63 2.00
N VAL A 75 -3.95 -6.91 1.11
CA VAL A 75 -3.49 -5.64 0.53
C VAL A 75 -3.46 -4.53 1.58
N SER A 76 -4.48 -4.46 2.46
CA SER A 76 -4.52 -3.52 3.59
C SER A 76 -3.31 -3.71 4.51
N ARG A 77 -3.00 -4.97 4.88
CA ARG A 77 -1.85 -5.32 5.72
C ARG A 77 -0.52 -5.07 5.04
N PHE A 78 -0.40 -5.34 3.75
CA PHE A 78 0.78 -5.01 2.96
C PHE A 78 1.04 -3.50 2.97
N MET A 79 0.00 -2.69 2.77
CA MET A 79 0.11 -1.24 2.82
C MET A 79 0.52 -0.74 4.21
N ASP A 80 -0.05 -1.28 5.30
CA ASP A 80 0.37 -0.93 6.66
C ASP A 80 1.85 -1.27 6.89
N ARG A 81 2.32 -2.40 6.35
CA ARG A 81 3.73 -2.79 6.44
C ARG A 81 4.63 -1.82 5.68
N LEU A 82 4.27 -1.41 4.47
CA LEU A 82 5.03 -0.40 3.71
C LEU A 82 5.14 0.92 4.48
N LEU A 83 4.02 1.43 4.99
CA LEU A 83 3.99 2.68 5.73
C LEU A 83 4.86 2.61 7.00
N SER A 84 4.85 1.47 7.71
CA SER A 84 5.73 1.28 8.87
C SER A 84 7.23 1.33 8.53
N LEU A 85 7.60 0.99 7.30
CA LEU A 85 8.99 0.98 6.85
C LEU A 85 9.48 2.35 6.38
N MET A 86 8.60 3.34 6.19
CA MET A 86 8.97 4.74 5.89
C MET A 86 9.83 5.39 6.98
N VAL A 87 9.78 4.85 8.20
CA VAL A 87 10.55 5.29 9.37
C VAL A 87 11.48 4.19 9.90
N CYS A 88 11.92 3.28 9.01
CA CYS A 88 12.82 2.19 9.40
C CYS A 88 14.15 2.75 9.90
N ASN A 89 14.47 2.55 11.18
CA ASN A 89 15.69 3.07 11.83
C ASN A 89 16.80 2.02 11.99
N HIS A 90 16.83 1.03 11.10
CA HIS A 90 17.91 0.04 11.10
C HIS A 90 19.23 0.71 10.65
N GLU A 91 20.29 0.62 11.46
CA GLU A 91 21.54 1.37 11.26
C GLU A 91 22.16 1.17 9.86
N LYS A 92 22.21 -0.08 9.38
CA LYS A 92 22.86 -0.43 8.11
C LYS A 92 22.00 -0.18 6.85
N VAL A 93 20.74 -0.62 6.89
CA VAL A 93 19.87 -0.68 5.71
C VAL A 93 18.67 0.25 5.78
N GLY A 94 18.46 0.94 6.91
CA GLY A 94 17.27 1.78 7.13
C GLY A 94 17.11 2.88 6.08
N LEU A 95 18.21 3.55 5.69
CA LEU A 95 18.16 4.54 4.60
C LEU A 95 17.73 3.91 3.27
N GLN A 96 18.31 2.76 2.91
CA GLN A 96 17.96 2.06 1.67
C GLN A 96 16.50 1.60 1.67
N ILE A 97 16.02 1.04 2.78
CA ILE A 97 14.61 0.63 2.94
C ILE A 97 13.69 1.83 2.75
N ARG A 98 13.95 2.95 3.45
CA ARG A 98 13.10 4.15 3.35
C ARG A 98 13.10 4.73 1.94
N THR A 99 14.25 4.82 1.28
CA THR A 99 14.36 5.29 -0.11
C THR A 99 13.54 4.40 -1.05
N ASN A 100 13.70 3.08 -0.96
CA ASN A 100 12.98 2.14 -1.82
C ASN A 100 11.48 2.15 -1.54
N VAL A 101 11.04 2.21 -0.28
CA VAL A 101 9.61 2.32 0.05
C VAL A 101 9.01 3.58 -0.57
N LYS A 102 9.69 4.72 -0.43
CA LYS A 102 9.26 6.00 -1.02
C LYS A 102 9.18 5.90 -2.55
N ASP A 103 10.18 5.34 -3.21
CA ASP A 103 10.20 5.20 -4.68
C ASP A 103 9.14 4.20 -5.17
N LEU A 104 9.03 3.02 -4.54
CA LEU A 104 8.03 2.02 -4.90
C LEU A 104 6.60 2.52 -4.70
N VAL A 105 6.33 3.26 -3.62
CA VAL A 105 4.99 3.81 -3.36
C VAL A 105 4.69 5.01 -4.26
N GLY A 106 5.67 5.88 -4.50
CA GLY A 106 5.48 7.11 -5.29
C GLY A 106 5.53 6.89 -6.81
N LEU A 107 6.13 5.82 -7.29
CA LEU A 107 6.39 5.58 -8.73
C LEU A 107 5.74 4.30 -9.25
N GLU A 108 5.73 3.20 -8.48
CA GLU A 108 5.33 1.87 -8.96
C GLU A 108 3.96 1.41 -8.45
N LEU A 109 3.36 2.12 -7.50
CA LEU A 109 2.09 1.72 -6.90
C LEU A 109 0.94 1.84 -7.90
N SER A 110 0.15 0.77 -8.03
CA SER A 110 -1.06 0.77 -8.85
C SER A 110 -2.02 1.92 -8.44
N PRO A 111 -2.50 2.74 -9.39
CA PRO A 111 -3.45 3.84 -9.09
C PRO A 111 -4.72 3.41 -8.36
N ALA A 112 -5.17 2.17 -8.57
CA ALA A 112 -6.32 1.60 -7.86
C ALA A 112 -6.12 1.51 -6.33
N LEU A 113 -4.88 1.61 -5.85
CA LEU A 113 -4.54 1.59 -4.43
C LEU A 113 -4.39 2.98 -3.81
N TYR A 114 -4.40 4.06 -4.60
CA TYR A 114 -4.24 5.43 -4.08
C TYR A 114 -5.30 5.80 -3.03
N PRO A 115 -6.59 5.46 -3.19
CA PRO A 115 -7.59 5.70 -2.14
C PRO A 115 -7.23 5.06 -0.80
N MET A 116 -6.71 3.82 -0.83
CA MET A 116 -6.30 3.10 0.38
C MET A 116 -5.04 3.71 0.99
N LEU A 117 -4.03 4.02 0.15
CA LEU A 117 -2.79 4.67 0.56
C LEU A 117 -3.10 5.97 1.29
N PHE A 118 -3.91 6.83 0.68
CA PHE A 118 -4.21 8.12 1.29
C PHE A 118 -5.03 7.98 2.57
N ASN A 119 -6.03 7.09 2.62
CA ASN A 119 -6.74 6.89 3.87
C ASN A 119 -5.80 6.44 5.01
N LYS A 120 -4.85 5.53 4.73
CA LYS A 120 -3.88 5.06 5.74
C LYS A 120 -2.86 6.11 6.14
N LEU A 121 -2.34 6.91 5.21
CA LEU A 121 -1.45 8.04 5.50
C LEU A 121 -2.15 9.05 6.42
N LYS A 122 -3.39 9.44 6.08
CA LYS A 122 -4.21 10.36 6.87
C LYS A 122 -4.45 9.81 8.28
N ASN A 123 -4.84 8.55 8.39
CA ASN A 123 -5.09 7.90 9.67
C ASN A 123 -3.83 7.76 10.52
N THR A 124 -2.65 7.68 9.91
CA THR A 124 -1.37 7.66 10.61
C THR A 124 -1.01 9.05 11.11
N ILE A 125 -1.06 10.06 10.24
CA ILE A 125 -0.75 11.46 10.58
C ILE A 125 -1.70 12.00 11.66
N SER A 126 -2.98 11.62 11.62
CA SER A 126 -3.97 12.04 12.63
C SER A 126 -3.59 11.59 14.05
N LYS A 127 -2.74 10.55 14.20
CA LYS A 127 -2.24 10.07 15.50
C LYS A 127 -1.03 10.87 16.00
N PHE A 128 -0.47 11.76 15.18
CA PHE A 128 0.63 12.64 15.58
C PHE A 128 0.13 13.85 16.36
N PHE A 129 -1.18 13.99 16.55
CA PHE A 129 -1.78 15.02 17.37
C PHE A 129 -2.33 14.38 18.66
N ASP A 130 -2.11 15.03 19.79
CA ASP A 130 -2.66 14.58 21.06
C ASP A 130 -4.15 14.96 21.22
N SER A 131 -4.75 14.56 22.35
CA SER A 131 -6.16 14.88 22.66
C SER A 131 -6.46 16.39 22.77
N GLN A 132 -5.44 17.23 22.91
CA GLN A 132 -5.53 18.70 22.96
C GLN A 132 -5.24 19.34 21.59
N GLY A 133 -4.97 18.53 20.56
CA GLY A 133 -4.60 18.99 19.22
C GLY A 133 -3.15 19.48 19.11
N GLN A 134 -2.29 19.22 20.10
CA GLN A 134 -0.87 19.55 20.01
C GLN A 134 -0.10 18.48 19.23
N VAL A 135 0.89 18.92 18.46
CA VAL A 135 1.73 18.02 17.64
C VAL A 135 2.72 17.27 18.53
N LEU A 136 2.71 15.95 18.44
CA LEU A 136 3.70 15.05 19.03
C LEU A 136 4.97 15.05 18.17
N LEU A 137 5.87 15.99 18.46
CA LEU A 137 7.15 16.14 17.77
C LEU A 137 8.15 15.05 18.19
N THR A 138 8.26 14.01 17.37
CA THR A 138 9.29 12.97 17.48
C THR A 138 9.99 12.80 16.15
N ASP A 139 11.26 12.40 16.16
CA ASP A 139 12.04 12.19 14.92
C ASP A 139 11.34 11.23 13.95
N SER A 140 10.71 10.18 14.50
CA SER A 140 9.93 9.21 13.71
C SER A 140 8.72 9.86 13.04
N ASN A 141 7.93 10.66 13.77
CA ASN A 141 6.75 11.32 13.22
C ASN A 141 7.15 12.34 12.14
N THR A 142 8.17 13.15 12.40
CA THR A 142 8.71 14.11 11.42
C THR A 142 9.16 13.39 10.15
N GLN A 143 9.96 12.32 10.30
CA GLN A 143 10.43 11.53 9.17
C GLN A 143 9.28 10.88 8.39
N PHE A 144 8.23 10.40 9.06
CA PHE A 144 7.04 9.88 8.39
C PHE A 144 6.36 10.94 7.52
N VAL A 145 6.21 12.17 8.05
CA VAL A 145 5.61 13.29 7.33
C VAL A 145 6.46 13.69 6.12
N GLU A 146 7.78 13.82 6.28
CA GLU A 146 8.70 14.13 5.18
C GLU A 146 8.62 13.10 4.04
N GLN A 147 8.61 11.81 4.39
CA GLN A 147 8.46 10.73 3.41
C GLN A 147 7.07 10.77 2.74
N THR A 148 6.02 11.12 3.50
CA THR A 148 4.67 11.30 2.96
C THR A 148 4.62 12.43 1.92
N ILE A 149 5.26 13.56 2.22
CA ILE A 149 5.36 14.70 1.28
C ILE A 149 6.11 14.29 0.00
N ALA A 150 7.22 13.55 0.14
CA ALA A 150 7.97 13.08 -1.02
C ALA A 150 7.16 12.11 -1.91
N ILE A 151 6.42 11.18 -1.30
CA ILE A 151 5.52 10.27 -2.01
C ILE A 151 4.41 11.05 -2.72
N MET A 152 3.75 11.97 -2.01
CA MET A 152 2.71 12.83 -2.60
C MET A 152 3.20 13.59 -3.81
N LYS A 153 4.38 14.20 -3.70
CA LYS A 153 5.00 14.91 -4.80
C LYS A 153 5.21 13.98 -6.00
N ASN A 154 5.80 12.81 -5.78
CA ASN A 154 6.00 11.83 -6.85
C ASN A 154 4.68 11.41 -7.52
N LEU A 155 3.61 11.20 -6.75
CA LEU A 155 2.29 10.83 -7.27
C LEU A 155 1.64 11.95 -8.09
N LEU A 156 1.83 13.21 -7.70
CA LEU A 156 1.31 14.38 -8.40
C LEU A 156 2.13 14.72 -9.66
N ASP A 157 3.44 14.51 -9.61
CA ASP A 157 4.36 14.73 -10.73
C ASP A 157 4.27 13.60 -11.79
N ASN A 158 3.78 12.40 -11.42
CA ASN A 158 3.64 11.27 -12.34
C ASN A 158 2.38 11.34 -13.20
N HIS A 159 2.56 11.46 -14.52
CA HIS A 159 1.50 11.57 -15.53
C HIS A 159 1.07 10.22 -16.13
N THR A 160 0.94 9.15 -15.34
CA THR A 160 0.42 7.86 -15.86
C THR A 160 -1.06 7.99 -16.25
N GLU A 161 -1.46 7.46 -17.41
CA GLU A 161 -2.85 7.50 -17.86
C GLU A 161 -3.81 6.90 -16.80
N GLY A 162 -4.86 7.64 -16.43
CA GLY A 162 -5.82 7.25 -15.40
C GLY A 162 -5.40 7.52 -13.95
N SER A 163 -4.18 8.00 -13.68
CA SER A 163 -3.75 8.36 -12.32
C SER A 163 -4.61 9.51 -11.74
N SER A 164 -4.89 10.52 -12.55
CA SER A 164 -5.66 11.72 -12.17
C SER A 164 -7.09 11.42 -11.72
N GLU A 165 -7.76 10.45 -12.33
CA GLU A 165 -9.11 10.02 -11.96
C GLU A 165 -9.13 9.37 -10.57
N HIS A 166 -8.16 8.48 -10.31
CA HIS A 166 -8.02 7.80 -9.02
C HIS A 166 -7.58 8.78 -7.92
N LEU A 167 -6.71 9.74 -8.26
CA LEU A 167 -6.31 10.84 -7.39
C LEU A 167 -7.53 11.70 -7.01
N GLY A 168 -8.39 12.04 -7.98
CA GLY A 168 -9.64 12.78 -7.75
C GLY A 168 -10.63 12.03 -6.85
N GLN A 169 -10.74 10.71 -7.00
CA GLN A 169 -11.58 9.87 -6.13
C GLN A 169 -11.08 9.80 -4.68
N ALA A 170 -9.78 10.01 -4.46
CA ALA A 170 -9.15 9.71 -3.19
C ALA A 170 -9.15 10.87 -2.17
N SER A 171 -9.84 11.99 -2.45
CA SER A 171 -9.96 13.16 -1.57
C SER A 171 -8.61 13.72 -1.07
N ILE A 172 -7.69 13.94 -2.01
CA ILE A 172 -6.32 14.44 -1.75
C ILE A 172 -6.30 15.79 -1.04
N GLU A 173 -7.28 16.65 -1.33
CA GLU A 173 -7.40 18.00 -0.76
C GLU A 173 -7.32 17.98 0.77
N ALA A 174 -8.05 17.07 1.41
CA ALA A 174 -8.07 16.95 2.86
C ALA A 174 -6.70 16.56 3.43
N MET A 175 -5.86 15.85 2.68
CA MET A 175 -4.53 15.49 3.16
C MET A 175 -3.50 16.59 2.93
N MET A 176 -3.54 17.26 1.77
CA MET A 176 -2.64 18.40 1.53
C MET A 176 -2.86 19.53 2.54
N LEU A 177 -4.12 19.81 2.91
CA LEU A 177 -4.45 20.80 3.94
C LEU A 177 -3.96 20.41 5.35
N ASN A 178 -3.77 19.11 5.63
CA ASN A 178 -3.24 18.64 6.91
C ASN A 178 -1.70 18.60 6.95
N LEU A 179 -1.03 18.86 5.81
CA LEU A 179 0.43 18.85 5.68
C LEU A 179 1.06 20.25 5.60
N VAL A 180 0.26 21.29 5.34
CA VAL A 180 0.67 22.72 5.31
C VAL A 180 0.44 23.34 6.69
#